data_AF-Q9ET93-F1
#
_entry.id   AF-Q9ET93-F1
#
_cell.length_a   1.000
_cell.length_b   1.000
_cell.length_c   1.000
_cell.angle_alpha   90.00
_cell.angle_beta   90.00
_cell.angle_gamma   90.00
#
_symmetry.space_group_name_H-M   'P 1'
#
loop_
_entity.id
_entity.type
_entity.pdbx_description
1 polymer ?
#
loop_
_entity_poly.entity_id
_entity_poly.type
_entity_poly.pdbx_seq_one_letter_code
_entity_poly.pdbx_strand_id
1 'polypeptide(L)'
;ACNTATAVAWEEVKAALDIPVLGVILPGASAAIKSTTKGQVGVIGTPMTVASDIYRKKIQLLAPSVQVRSLACPKFVPIVESNEMCSSIAKKIVYDSLSPLVGKIDTLVLGCTHYPLLRPIIQNVMGPSVKLIDSGAECVRDISVL
;
A
#
# COMPACT_ATOMS: atom_id res chain seq x y z
N ALA A 1 -7.80 -4.26 -9.65
CA ALA A 1 -7.94 -4.52 -8.19
C ALA A 1 -6.64 -5.03 -7.54
N CYS A 2 -5.94 -6.04 -8.09
CA CYS A 2 -4.70 -6.56 -7.49
C CYS A 2 -3.52 -5.59 -7.67
N ASN A 3 -2.85 -5.23 -6.58
CA ASN A 3 -1.65 -4.36 -6.61
C ASN A 3 -0.50 -4.99 -7.40
N THR A 4 -0.26 -6.29 -7.23
CA THR A 4 0.80 -7.00 -7.97
C THR A 4 0.53 -6.98 -9.47
N ALA A 5 -0.71 -7.28 -9.89
CA ALA A 5 -1.08 -7.25 -11.30
C ALA A 5 -0.97 -5.84 -11.89
N THR A 6 -1.44 -4.82 -11.15
CA THR A 6 -1.29 -3.43 -11.59
C THR A 6 0.19 -3.01 -11.69
N ALA A 7 1.05 -3.50 -10.79
CA ALA A 7 2.48 -3.18 -10.80
C ALA A 7 3.22 -3.73 -12.02
N VAL A 8 2.78 -4.88 -12.55
CA VAL A 8 3.51 -5.62 -13.58
C VAL A 8 2.88 -5.47 -14.98
N ALA A 9 1.55 -5.47 -15.08
CA ALA A 9 0.87 -5.66 -16.37
C ALA A 9 -0.04 -4.48 -16.79
N TRP A 10 -0.19 -3.44 -15.96
CA TRP A 10 -1.18 -2.39 -16.23
C TRP A 10 -0.92 -1.62 -17.53
N GLU A 11 0.34 -1.31 -17.85
CA GLU A 11 0.67 -0.53 -19.05
C GLU A 11 0.35 -1.31 -20.34
N GLU A 12 0.68 -2.61 -20.36
CA GLU A 12 0.37 -3.49 -21.50
C GLU A 12 -1.14 -3.67 -21.69
N VAL A 13 -1.86 -3.97 -20.61
CA VAL A 13 -3.34 -4.12 -20.65
C VAL A 13 -4.02 -2.82 -21.07
N LYS A 14 -3.54 -1.68 -20.59
CA LYS A 14 -4.08 -0.37 -20.98
C LYS A 14 -3.83 -0.07 -22.45
N ALA A 15 -2.67 -0.44 -23.00
CA ALA A 15 -2.36 -0.21 -24.41
C ALA A 15 -3.16 -1.13 -25.34
N ALA A 16 -3.57 -2.31 -24.87
CA ALA A 16 -4.27 -3.31 -25.67
C ALA A 16 -5.80 -3.15 -25.72
N LEU A 17 -6.39 -2.27 -24.90
CA LEU A 17 -7.85 -2.16 -24.74
C LEU A 17 -8.33 -0.73 -25.01
N ASP A 18 -9.45 -0.60 -25.72
CA ASP A 18 -10.09 0.70 -26.00
C ASP A 18 -10.95 1.22 -24.85
N ILE A 19 -11.18 0.40 -23.82
CA ILE A 19 -11.92 0.77 -22.62
C ILE A 19 -10.98 1.37 -21.55
N PRO A 20 -11.47 2.29 -20.69
CA PRO A 20 -10.67 2.81 -19.58
C PRO A 20 -10.18 1.70 -18.63
N VAL A 21 -8.87 1.56 -18.48
CA VAL A 21 -8.24 0.59 -17.56
C VAL A 21 -7.73 1.29 -16.31
N LEU A 22 -8.32 0.97 -15.16
CA LEU A 22 -7.96 1.57 -13.86
C LEU A 22 -7.08 0.64 -13.03
N GLY A 23 -6.04 1.22 -12.44
CA GLY A 23 -5.11 0.57 -11.53
C GLY A 23 -5.26 1.09 -10.11
N VAL A 24 -4.93 0.26 -9.12
CA VAL A 24 -5.05 0.64 -7.69
C VAL A 24 -3.85 1.42 -7.15
N ILE A 25 -2.73 1.45 -7.89
CA ILE A 25 -1.48 2.08 -7.43
C ILE A 25 -1.56 3.61 -7.45
N LEU A 26 -2.03 4.19 -8.55
CA LEU A 26 -2.08 5.65 -8.71
C LEU A 26 -3.05 6.32 -7.71
N PRO A 27 -4.27 5.78 -7.45
CA PRO A 27 -5.15 6.29 -6.41
C PRO A 27 -4.48 6.26 -5.02
N GLY A 28 -3.88 5.12 -4.65
CA GLY A 28 -3.16 4.97 -3.38
C GLY A 28 -1.97 5.93 -3.24
N ALA A 29 -1.19 6.11 -4.31
CA ALA A 29 -0.08 7.06 -4.34
C ALA A 29 -0.55 8.52 -4.17
N SER A 30 -1.58 8.92 -4.91
CA SER A 30 -2.15 10.27 -4.84
C SER A 30 -2.71 10.57 -3.44
N ALA A 31 -3.42 9.62 -2.84
CA ALA A 31 -3.93 9.77 -1.49
C ALA A 31 -2.83 9.84 -0.43
N ALA A 32 -1.73 9.12 -0.61
CA ALA A 32 -0.57 9.20 0.26
C ALA A 32 0.09 10.59 0.22
N ILE A 33 0.29 11.14 -0.98
CA ILE A 33 0.83 12.50 -1.19
C ILE A 33 -0.05 13.54 -0.48
N LYS A 34 -1.37 13.47 -0.67
CA LYS A 34 -2.33 14.39 -0.03
C LYS A 34 -2.38 14.25 1.50
N SER A 35 -1.95 13.11 2.03
CA SER A 35 -2.11 12.75 3.43
C SER A 35 -0.87 13.00 4.28
N THR A 36 0.32 12.94 3.69
CA THR A 36 1.58 13.16 4.42
C THR A 36 1.74 14.63 4.77
N THR A 37 2.22 14.88 5.98
CA THR A 37 2.54 16.21 6.52
C THR A 37 4.04 16.42 6.65
N LYS A 38 4.80 15.32 6.79
CA LYS A 38 6.27 15.31 6.92
C LYS A 38 6.98 14.90 5.63
N GLY A 39 6.23 14.55 4.59
CA GLY A 39 6.77 14.00 3.34
C GLY A 39 7.45 12.64 3.52
N GLN A 40 7.06 11.85 4.53
CA GLN A 40 7.65 10.54 4.83
C GLN A 40 6.61 9.43 4.66
N VAL A 41 6.60 8.81 3.49
CA VAL A 41 5.63 7.78 3.13
C VAL A 41 6.25 6.39 3.22
N GLY A 42 5.55 5.47 3.89
CA GLY A 42 5.81 4.04 3.82
C GLY A 42 4.89 3.36 2.81
N VAL A 43 5.38 2.29 2.19
CA VAL A 43 4.58 1.42 1.33
C VAL A 43 4.84 -0.02 1.74
N ILE A 44 3.78 -0.74 2.13
CA ILE A 44 3.87 -2.18 2.34
C ILE A 44 3.18 -2.93 1.23
N GLY A 45 3.75 -4.05 0.79
CA GLY A 45 3.17 -4.85 -0.29
C GLY A 45 3.74 -6.26 -0.36
N THR A 46 3.30 -7.00 -1.37
CA THR A 46 3.93 -8.28 -1.73
C THR A 46 5.38 -8.04 -2.17
N PRO A 47 6.25 -9.05 -2.14
CA PRO A 47 7.63 -8.93 -2.64
C PRO A 47 7.67 -8.37 -4.07
N MET A 48 6.78 -8.82 -4.95
CA MET A 48 6.70 -8.39 -6.34
C MET A 48 6.29 -6.90 -6.47
N THR A 49 5.26 -6.46 -5.74
CA THR A 49 4.86 -5.05 -5.73
C THR A 49 6.00 -4.16 -5.25
N VAL A 50 6.69 -4.55 -4.18
CA VAL A 50 7.81 -3.78 -3.63
C VAL A 50 9.01 -3.77 -4.57
N ALA A 51 9.35 -4.91 -5.18
CA ALA A 51 10.45 -5.03 -6.13
C ALA A 51 10.25 -4.20 -7.40
N SER A 52 9.00 -4.00 -7.86
CA SER A 52 8.70 -3.14 -9.02
C SER A 52 9.03 -1.65 -8.79
N ASP A 53 9.10 -1.25 -7.51
CA ASP A 53 9.25 0.12 -7.02
C ASP A 53 8.22 1.12 -7.56
N ILE A 54 7.08 0.61 -8.06
CA ILE A 54 6.10 1.40 -8.79
C ILE A 54 5.47 2.51 -7.95
N TYR A 55 5.19 2.26 -6.67
CA TYR A 55 4.66 3.28 -5.76
C TYR A 55 5.65 4.44 -5.58
N ARG A 56 6.94 4.14 -5.34
CA ARG A 56 7.96 5.19 -5.23
C ARG A 56 8.04 6.00 -6.52
N LYS A 57 8.12 5.33 -7.68
CA LYS A 57 8.17 6.00 -8.99
C LYS A 57 6.99 6.94 -9.21
N LYS A 58 5.75 6.48 -8.96
CA LYS A 58 4.55 7.29 -9.13
C LYS A 58 4.47 8.44 -8.12
N ILE A 59 4.85 8.20 -6.86
CA ILE A 59 4.86 9.25 -5.83
C ILE A 59 5.90 10.33 -6.18
N GLN A 60 7.13 9.94 -6.51
CA GLN A 60 8.21 10.89 -6.82
C GLN A 60 7.96 11.66 -8.13
N LEU A 61 7.27 11.05 -9.11
CA LEU A 61 6.85 11.75 -10.31
C LEU A 61 5.89 12.91 -10.01
N LEU A 62 4.96 12.71 -9.07
CA LEU A 62 3.94 13.70 -8.71
C LEU A 62 4.38 14.66 -7.60
N ALA A 63 5.25 14.21 -6.70
CA ALA A 63 5.75 14.96 -5.56
C ALA A 63 7.23 14.60 -5.27
N PRO A 64 8.19 15.20 -5.99
CA PRO A 64 9.61 14.83 -5.92
C PRO A 64 10.26 14.96 -4.54
N SER A 65 9.70 15.81 -3.66
CA SER A 65 10.19 16.02 -2.29
C SER A 65 9.77 14.92 -1.31
N VAL A 66 8.80 14.08 -1.65
CA VAL A 66 8.30 13.01 -0.77
C VAL A 66 9.27 11.83 -0.77
N GLN A 67 9.68 11.42 0.43
CA GLN A 67 10.54 10.26 0.65
C GLN A 67 9.70 9.00 0.82
N VAL A 68 10.06 7.94 0.09
CA VAL A 68 9.30 6.68 0.08
C VAL A 68 10.15 5.52 0.58
N ARG A 69 9.66 4.84 1.63
CA ARG A 69 10.23 3.63 2.21
C ARG A 69 9.32 2.43 1.90
N SER A 70 9.74 1.57 0.98
CA SER A 70 9.01 0.36 0.60
C SER A 70 9.46 -0.83 1.46
N LEU A 71 8.52 -1.67 1.88
CA LEU A 71 8.78 -2.84 2.72
C LEU A 71 7.91 -4.02 2.27
N ALA A 72 8.53 -5.16 1.96
CA ALA A 72 7.81 -6.36 1.60
C ALA A 72 7.30 -7.09 2.85
N CYS A 73 6.02 -7.47 2.83
CA CYS A 73 5.36 -8.20 3.93
C CYS A 73 4.80 -9.55 3.44
N PRO A 74 5.67 -10.51 3.06
CA PRO A 74 5.24 -11.77 2.43
C PRO A 74 4.32 -12.62 3.32
N LYS A 75 4.46 -12.53 4.64
CA LYS A 75 3.67 -13.32 5.59
C LYS A 75 2.25 -12.78 5.84
N PHE A 76 1.93 -11.56 5.41
CA PHE A 76 0.63 -10.94 5.70
C PHE A 76 -0.50 -11.58 4.90
N VAL A 77 -0.25 -11.95 3.63
CA VAL A 77 -1.28 -12.61 2.81
C VAL A 77 -1.65 -13.98 3.41
N PRO A 78 -0.70 -14.88 3.72
CA PRO A 78 -1.02 -16.14 4.37
C PRO A 78 -1.82 -16.00 5.67
N ILE A 79 -1.50 -15.01 6.53
CA ILE A 79 -2.25 -14.76 7.78
C ILE A 79 -3.72 -14.46 7.51
N VAL A 80 -4.00 -13.66 6.48
CA VAL A 80 -5.35 -13.26 6.12
C VAL A 80 -6.10 -14.44 5.51
N GLU A 81 -5.49 -15.15 4.56
CA GLU A 81 -6.09 -16.31 3.89
C GLU A 81 -6.35 -17.48 4.84
N SER A 82 -5.55 -17.62 5.90
CA SER A 82 -5.77 -18.64 6.94
C SER A 82 -6.75 -18.20 8.05
N ASN A 83 -7.38 -17.02 7.93
CA ASN A 83 -8.27 -16.44 8.95
C ASN A 83 -7.61 -16.26 10.35
N GLU A 84 -6.29 -16.17 10.42
CA GLU A 84 -5.52 -16.08 11.67
C GLU A 84 -5.30 -14.63 12.13
N MET A 85 -6.08 -13.68 11.63
CA MET A 85 -5.88 -12.25 11.80
C MET A 85 -5.87 -11.82 13.28
N CYS A 86 -6.61 -12.50 14.16
CA CYS A 86 -6.68 -12.17 15.59
C CYS A 86 -5.65 -12.91 16.47
N SER A 87 -4.87 -13.82 15.89
CA SER A 87 -3.94 -14.68 16.62
C SER A 87 -2.76 -13.90 17.22
N SER A 88 -2.16 -14.45 18.28
CA SER A 88 -0.92 -13.91 18.84
C SER A 88 0.23 -13.96 17.84
N ILE A 89 0.25 -14.98 16.97
CA ILE A 89 1.26 -15.13 15.92
C ILE A 89 1.13 -14.03 14.86
N ALA A 90 -0.09 -13.67 14.46
CA ALA A 90 -0.32 -12.56 13.53
C ALA A 90 0.18 -11.23 14.10
N LYS A 91 -0.13 -10.93 15.36
CA LYS A 91 0.34 -9.72 16.04
C LYS A 91 1.87 -9.63 16.06
N LYS A 92 2.55 -10.73 16.40
CA LYS A 92 4.01 -10.81 16.41
C LYS A 92 4.60 -10.60 15.01
N ILE A 93 4.06 -11.30 14.00
CA ILE A 93 4.54 -11.16 12.62
C ILE A 93 4.37 -9.73 12.10
N VAL A 94 3.23 -9.10 12.37
CA VAL A 94 2.98 -7.71 11.95
C VAL A 94 3.95 -6.76 12.66
N TYR A 95 4.16 -6.92 13.97
CA TYR A 95 5.12 -6.12 14.73
C TYR A 95 6.55 -6.24 14.18
N ASP A 96 7.06 -7.47 14.07
CA ASP A 96 8.42 -7.73 13.60
C ASP A 96 8.63 -7.19 12.19
N SER A 97 7.65 -7.41 11.30
CA SER A 97 7.71 -6.96 9.91
C SER A 97 7.76 -5.43 9.81
N LEU A 98 6.91 -4.71 10.55
CA LEU A 98 6.79 -3.26 10.42
C LEU A 98 7.82 -2.46 11.22
N SER A 99 8.56 -3.10 12.14
CA SER A 99 9.60 -2.46 12.95
C SER A 99 10.57 -1.55 12.18
N PRO A 100 10.97 -1.81 10.91
CA PRO A 100 11.86 -0.92 10.18
C PRO A 100 11.24 0.44 9.81
N LEU A 101 9.91 0.56 9.83
CA LEU A 101 9.16 1.77 9.46
C LEU A 101 8.68 2.60 10.66
N VAL A 102 8.55 1.99 11.84
CA VAL A 102 8.05 2.66 13.05
C VAL A 102 8.92 3.87 13.38
N GLY A 103 8.27 5.02 13.60
CA GLY A 103 8.93 6.30 13.90
C GLY A 103 9.61 6.98 12.70
N LYS A 104 9.59 6.39 11.50
CA LYS A 104 10.27 6.93 10.30
C LYS A 104 9.32 7.49 9.23
N ILE A 105 8.03 7.24 9.35
CA ILE A 105 6.99 7.64 8.40
C ILE A 105 5.80 8.24 9.13
N ASP A 106 5.01 9.06 8.44
CA ASP A 106 3.74 9.60 8.93
C ASP A 106 2.52 9.14 8.12
N THR A 107 2.75 8.52 6.96
CA THR A 107 1.70 7.95 6.11
C THR A 107 2.16 6.57 5.62
N LEU A 108 1.28 5.58 5.64
CA LEU A 108 1.57 4.21 5.20
C LEU A 108 0.52 3.72 4.21
N VAL A 109 0.96 3.32 3.02
CA VAL A 109 0.12 2.73 1.99
C VAL A 109 -0.01 1.21 2.19
N LEU A 110 -1.25 0.73 2.26
CA LEU A 110 -1.61 -0.68 2.23
C LEU A 110 -1.63 -1.17 0.76
N GLY A 111 -0.45 -1.50 0.23
CA GLY A 111 -0.22 -1.88 -1.17
C GLY A 111 -0.54 -3.34 -1.51
N CYS A 112 -1.52 -3.93 -0.82
CA CYS A 112 -2.07 -5.26 -1.11
C CYS A 112 -3.54 -5.29 -0.69
N THR A 113 -4.38 -5.96 -1.45
CA THR A 113 -5.83 -6.06 -1.20
C THR A 113 -6.19 -6.74 0.12
N HIS A 114 -5.30 -7.57 0.67
CA HIS A 114 -5.50 -8.27 1.94
C HIS A 114 -5.26 -7.38 3.16
N TYR A 115 -4.40 -6.36 3.03
CA TYR A 115 -3.88 -5.64 4.19
C TYR A 115 -4.90 -4.76 4.95
N PRO A 116 -6.00 -4.26 4.32
CA PRO A 116 -7.09 -3.62 5.06
C PRO A 116 -7.69 -4.50 6.17
N LEU A 117 -7.67 -5.83 6.02
CA LEU A 117 -8.15 -6.76 7.05
C LEU A 117 -7.22 -6.83 8.28
N LEU A 118 -5.94 -6.47 8.12
CA LEU A 118 -4.97 -6.35 9.21
C LEU A 118 -4.88 -4.92 9.78
N ARG A 119 -5.70 -3.98 9.28
CA ARG A 119 -5.63 -2.55 9.63
C ARG A 119 -5.60 -2.29 11.14
N PRO A 120 -6.41 -2.93 12.00
CA PRO A 120 -6.34 -2.67 13.44
C PRO A 120 -4.96 -2.98 14.05
N ILE A 121 -4.35 -4.09 13.64
CA ILE A 121 -3.03 -4.52 14.15
C ILE A 121 -1.93 -3.62 13.58
N ILE A 122 -2.00 -3.31 12.29
CA ILE A 122 -1.05 -2.40 11.63
C ILE A 122 -1.10 -1.02 12.29
N GLN A 123 -2.29 -0.48 12.54
CA GLN A 123 -2.45 0.83 13.19
C GLN A 123 -1.88 0.82 14.60
N ASN A 124 -2.11 -0.25 15.36
CA ASN A 124 -1.57 -0.39 16.70
C ASN A 124 -0.03 -0.40 16.71
N VAL A 125 0.60 -1.10 15.76
CA VAL A 125 2.08 -1.14 15.64
C VAL A 125 2.66 0.20 15.18
N MET A 126 2.03 0.85 14.19
CA MET A 126 2.51 2.11 13.64
C MET A 126 2.24 3.31 14.53
N GLY A 127 1.29 3.19 15.46
CA GLY A 127 0.84 4.26 16.33
C GLY A 127 -0.24 5.15 15.69
N PRO A 128 -0.96 5.94 16.50
CA PRO A 128 -2.13 6.71 16.05
C PRO A 128 -1.77 7.87 15.12
N SER A 129 -0.51 8.34 15.13
CA SER A 129 -0.05 9.44 14.29
C SER A 129 0.23 9.06 12.84
N VAL A 130 0.28 7.77 12.52
CA VAL A 130 0.52 7.30 11.15
C VAL A 130 -0.81 7.10 10.43
N LYS A 131 -1.00 7.81 9.32
CA LYS A 131 -2.21 7.69 8.49
C LYS A 131 -2.10 6.50 7.56
N LEU A 132 -3.04 5.55 7.69
CA LEU A 132 -3.10 4.35 6.83
C LEU A 132 -4.00 4.57 5.62
N ILE A 133 -3.42 4.39 4.42
CA ILE A 133 -4.09 4.54 3.12
C ILE A 133 -4.46 3.18 2.55
N ASP A 134 -5.75 2.99 2.24
CA ASP A 134 -6.26 1.80 1.54
C ASP A 134 -6.36 2.07 0.05
N SER A 135 -5.43 1.51 -0.72
CA SER A 135 -5.34 1.69 -2.17
C SER A 135 -6.61 1.24 -2.92
N GLY A 136 -7.34 0.24 -2.40
CA GLY A 136 -8.60 -0.21 -2.97
C GLY A 136 -9.71 0.81 -2.75
N ALA A 137 -9.83 1.33 -1.53
CA ALA A 137 -10.81 2.36 -1.20
C ALA A 137 -10.57 3.67 -1.97
N GLU A 138 -9.31 4.05 -2.18
CA GLU A 138 -8.97 5.19 -3.05
C GLU A 138 -9.35 4.97 -4.51
N CYS A 139 -9.13 3.76 -5.03
CA CYS A 139 -9.53 3.43 -6.41
C CYS A 139 -11.04 3.58 -6.63
N VAL A 140 -11.87 3.22 -5.65
CA VAL A 140 -13.34 3.40 -5.73
C VAL A 140 -13.73 4.88 -5.77
N ARG A 141 -13.04 5.73 -4.98
CA ARG A 141 -13.26 7.18 -5.03
C ARG A 141 -12.92 7.76 -6.40
N ASP A 142 -11.81 7.33 -7.00
CA ASP A 142 -11.41 7.78 -8.34
C ASP A 142 -12.38 7.30 -9.43
N ILE A 143 -13.03 6.14 -9.28
CA ILE A 143 -14.09 5.70 -10.20
C ILE A 143 -15.32 6.60 -10.10
N SER A 144 -15.64 7.13 -8.92
CA SER A 144 -16.86 7.89 -8.67
C SER A 144 -16.86 9.28 -9.33
N VAL A 145 -15.74 9.70 -9.93
CA VAL A 145 -15.54 10.99 -10.60
C VAL A 145 -15.32 10.85 -12.11
N LEU A 146 -15.46 9.63 -12.66
CA LEU A 146 -15.47 9.32 -14.10
C LEU A 146 -16.88 9.31 -14.65
#